data_AF-A0A2P2I050-F1
#
_entry.id   AF-A0A2P2I050-F1
#
_cell.length_a   1.000
_cell.length_b   1.000
_cell.length_c   1.000
_cell.angle_alpha   90.00
_cell.angle_beta   90.00
_cell.angle_gamma   90.00
#
_symmetry.space_group_name_H-M   'P 1'
#
loop_
_entity.id
_entity.type
_entity.pdbx_description
1 polymer ?
#
loop_
_entity_poly.entity_id
_entity_poly.type
_entity_poly.pdbx_seq_one_letter_code
_entity_poly.pdbx_strand_id
1 'polypeptide(L)'
;EGELEATPPALKRMLYTRVMGRDDSGNNEEVTHLHPDPFLRSMAYWLMRDYSSSLHTLLHTDPTLATLHPAYDESSVSRHRTTVTTADPSVFNFYIYLRTHPLLIRQCIANTARDTGGLMASRLAVGADSLNKKSAYESSMTPLERCLYFTTAYAHLQTGCPMLALEVLSKLPDNVLDAVKMQEDGNSAAGR
;
A
#
# COMPACT_ATOMS: atom_id res chain seq x y z
N GLU A 1 -23.55 -9.03 17.91
CA GLU A 1 -22.27 -9.74 17.87
C GLU A 1 -22.16 -10.39 16.50
N GLY A 2 -21.14 -10.01 15.73
CA GLY A 2 -20.96 -10.46 14.35
C GLY A 2 -19.48 -10.75 14.16
N GLU A 3 -19.06 -11.96 14.51
CA GLU A 3 -17.78 -12.50 14.07
C GLU A 3 -17.88 -12.73 12.57
N LEU A 4 -17.63 -11.65 11.82
CA LEU A 4 -17.64 -11.68 10.37
C LEU A 4 -16.36 -12.39 9.90
N GLU A 5 -16.44 -13.72 9.85
CA GLU A 5 -15.60 -14.63 9.05
C GLU A 5 -14.09 -14.32 9.09
N ALA A 6 -13.40 -15.00 10.00
CA ALA A 6 -11.99 -15.28 9.83
C ALA A 6 -11.80 -16.03 8.50
N THR A 7 -10.84 -15.61 7.67
CA THR A 7 -10.49 -16.29 6.41
C THR A 7 -10.44 -17.80 6.68
N PRO A 8 -11.22 -18.64 5.96
CA PRO A 8 -11.31 -20.06 6.26
C PRO A 8 -9.92 -20.67 6.43
N PRO A 9 -9.66 -21.51 7.45
CA PRO A 9 -8.32 -21.97 7.76
C PRO A 9 -7.69 -22.73 6.59
N ALA A 10 -8.50 -23.41 5.77
CA ALA A 10 -8.04 -24.03 4.54
C ALA A 10 -7.54 -23.00 3.50
N LEU A 11 -8.28 -21.92 3.29
CA LEU A 11 -7.88 -20.83 2.38
C LEU A 11 -6.62 -20.14 2.89
N LYS A 12 -6.52 -19.89 4.20
CA LYS A 12 -5.35 -19.27 4.82
C LYS A 12 -4.07 -20.10 4.60
N ARG A 13 -4.15 -21.43 4.79
CA ARG A 13 -3.04 -22.36 4.49
C ARG A 13 -2.63 -22.35 3.02
N MET A 14 -3.62 -22.35 2.12
CA MET A 14 -3.36 -22.25 0.68
C MET A 14 -2.64 -20.95 0.30
N LEU A 15 -3.04 -19.82 0.90
CA LEU A 15 -2.38 -18.54 0.65
C LEU A 15 -0.94 -18.54 1.19
N TYR A 16 -0.69 -19.08 2.37
CA TYR A 16 0.66 -19.19 2.94
C TYR A 16 1.60 -20.00 2.05
N THR A 17 1.19 -21.21 1.68
CA THR A 17 2.02 -22.13 0.91
C THR A 17 2.18 -21.70 -0.54
N ARG A 18 1.09 -21.27 -1.20
CA ARG A 18 1.11 -21.03 -2.65
C ARG A 18 1.52 -19.62 -3.04
N VAL A 19 1.28 -18.63 -2.18
CA VAL A 19 1.50 -17.21 -2.50
C VAL A 19 2.64 -16.60 -1.69
N MET A 20 2.76 -16.95 -0.41
CA MET A 20 3.70 -16.32 0.52
C MET A 20 4.95 -17.16 0.85
N GLY A 21 5.11 -18.35 0.27
CA GLY A 21 6.28 -19.20 0.54
C GLY A 21 6.47 -19.49 2.03
N ARG A 22 5.37 -19.58 2.79
CA ARG A 22 5.34 -19.91 4.22
C ARG A 22 4.83 -21.33 4.44
N ASP A 23 5.13 -21.90 5.59
CA ASP A 23 4.56 -23.19 6.00
C ASP A 23 3.05 -23.09 6.30
N ASP A 24 2.37 -24.25 6.47
CA ASP A 24 0.94 -24.32 6.81
C ASP A 24 0.57 -23.60 8.11
N SER A 25 1.56 -23.33 8.98
CA SER A 25 1.39 -22.61 10.24
C SER A 25 1.63 -21.10 10.09
N GLY A 26 2.06 -20.63 8.91
CA GLY A 26 2.41 -19.24 8.63
C GLY A 26 3.79 -18.83 9.17
N ASN A 27 4.62 -19.79 9.58
CA ASN A 27 6.00 -19.59 9.97
C ASN A 27 6.95 -19.87 8.79
N ASN A 28 8.21 -19.43 8.94
CA ASN A 28 9.29 -19.65 7.97
C ASN A 28 9.00 -19.04 6.59
N GLU A 29 9.00 -17.71 6.52
CA GLU A 29 8.86 -17.01 5.23
C GLU A 29 10.14 -17.16 4.41
N GLU A 30 10.06 -17.96 3.35
CA GLU A 30 11.11 -18.06 2.37
C GLU A 30 10.85 -17.08 1.22
N VAL A 31 11.56 -15.96 1.27
CA VAL A 31 11.49 -14.86 0.29
C VAL A 31 11.66 -15.35 -1.16
N THR A 32 12.43 -16.43 -1.36
CA THR A 32 12.68 -17.09 -2.63
C THR A 32 11.49 -17.91 -3.16
N HIS A 33 10.57 -18.34 -2.28
CA HIS A 33 9.39 -19.13 -2.60
C HIS A 33 8.11 -18.29 -2.72
N LEU A 34 8.19 -16.96 -2.56
CA LEU A 34 7.08 -16.05 -2.82
C LEU A 34 6.58 -16.21 -4.26
N HIS A 35 5.28 -16.02 -4.48
CA HIS A 35 4.76 -15.96 -5.84
C HIS A 35 5.33 -14.72 -6.57
N PRO A 36 5.78 -14.79 -7.83
CA PRO A 36 6.44 -13.67 -8.51
C PRO A 36 5.52 -12.46 -8.76
N ASP A 37 4.22 -12.70 -8.96
CA ASP A 37 3.23 -11.64 -9.17
C ASP A 37 2.87 -10.90 -7.85
N PRO A 38 3.20 -9.60 -7.72
CA PRO A 38 2.83 -8.80 -6.55
C PRO A 38 1.34 -8.51 -6.44
N PHE A 39 0.57 -8.52 -7.54
CA PHE A 39 -0.88 -8.36 -7.45
C PHE A 39 -1.48 -9.54 -6.68
N LEU A 40 -1.08 -10.78 -7.00
CA LEU A 40 -1.51 -11.95 -6.25
C LEU A 40 -1.04 -11.94 -4.80
N ARG A 41 0.21 -11.50 -4.54
CA ARG A 41 0.70 -11.35 -3.16
C ARG A 41 -0.10 -10.32 -2.36
N SER A 42 -0.42 -9.16 -2.96
CA SER A 42 -1.25 -8.15 -2.30
C SER A 42 -2.66 -8.64 -2.02
N MET A 43 -3.27 -9.37 -2.97
CA MET A 43 -4.59 -9.97 -2.78
C MET A 43 -4.59 -11.00 -1.66
N ALA A 44 -3.51 -11.78 -1.51
CA ALA A 44 -3.37 -12.72 -0.40
C ALA A 44 -3.34 -11.99 0.95
N TYR A 45 -2.55 -10.91 1.07
CA TYR A 45 -2.53 -10.07 2.27
C TYR A 45 -3.90 -9.41 2.55
N TRP A 46 -4.59 -8.95 1.51
CA TRP A 46 -5.94 -8.41 1.62
C TRP A 46 -6.94 -9.43 2.18
N LEU A 47 -6.95 -10.66 1.66
CA LEU A 47 -7.82 -11.74 2.12
C LEU A 47 -7.53 -12.17 3.56
N MET A 48 -6.31 -11.98 4.04
CA MET A 48 -5.92 -12.20 5.43
C MET A 48 -6.11 -10.98 6.34
N ARG A 49 -6.66 -9.88 5.79
CA ARG A 49 -6.89 -8.60 6.48
C ARG A 49 -5.62 -7.87 6.91
N ASP A 50 -4.48 -8.20 6.30
CA ASP A 50 -3.24 -7.44 6.43
C ASP A 50 -3.15 -6.39 5.32
N TYR A 51 -3.87 -5.30 5.54
CA TYR A 51 -4.04 -4.25 4.54
C TYR A 51 -2.77 -3.43 4.31
N SER A 52 -1.95 -3.28 5.36
CA SER A 52 -0.66 -2.59 5.29
C SER A 52 0.31 -3.36 4.40
N SER A 53 0.45 -4.68 4.61
CA SER A 53 1.31 -5.53 3.78
C SER A 53 0.77 -5.68 2.36
N SER A 54 -0.57 -5.68 2.18
CA SER A 54 -1.21 -5.65 0.86
C SER A 54 -0.77 -4.42 0.06
N LEU A 55 -0.92 -3.23 0.64
CA LEU A 55 -0.54 -1.98 -0.01
C LEU A 55 0.97 -1.88 -0.22
N HIS A 56 1.78 -2.28 0.77
CA HIS A 56 3.23 -2.27 0.66
C HIS A 56 3.71 -3.15 -0.51
N THR A 57 3.09 -4.31 -0.72
CA THR A 57 3.45 -5.25 -1.78
C THR A 57 3.11 -4.74 -3.18
N LEU A 58 2.04 -3.93 -3.32
CA LEU A 58 1.70 -3.27 -4.59
C LEU A 58 2.69 -2.16 -4.94
N LEU A 59 3.14 -1.43 -3.92
CA LEU A 59 4.03 -0.29 -4.10
C LEU A 59 5.49 -0.73 -4.28
N HIS A 60 5.97 -1.65 -3.46
CA HIS A 60 7.37 -2.12 -3.45
C HIS A 60 7.47 -3.50 -4.08
N THR A 61 7.80 -3.54 -5.38
CA THR A 61 8.10 -4.76 -6.11
C THR A 61 9.60 -4.97 -6.15
N ASP A 62 10.14 -5.79 -5.23
CA ASP A 62 11.54 -6.18 -5.30
C ASP A 62 11.71 -7.29 -6.37
N PRO A 63 12.55 -7.06 -7.40
CA PRO A 63 12.77 -8.01 -8.48
C PRO A 63 13.63 -9.22 -8.09
N THR A 64 14.20 -9.25 -6.88
CA THR A 64 15.00 -10.38 -6.36
C THR A 64 14.15 -11.44 -5.64
N LEU A 65 12.85 -11.18 -5.48
CA LEU A 65 11.89 -12.10 -4.87
C LEU A 65 11.56 -13.26 -5.80
N ALA A 66 11.05 -14.36 -5.23
CA ALA A 66 10.37 -15.44 -5.97
C ALA A 66 11.24 -16.30 -6.92
N THR A 67 12.57 -16.19 -6.89
CA THR A 67 13.49 -16.88 -7.82
C THR A 67 13.39 -18.41 -7.82
N LEU A 68 12.84 -19.02 -6.77
CA LEU A 68 12.67 -20.47 -6.65
C LEU A 68 11.20 -20.91 -6.82
N HIS A 69 10.28 -20.00 -7.12
CA HIS A 69 8.87 -20.34 -7.27
C HIS A 69 8.61 -21.03 -8.63
N PRO A 70 7.79 -22.09 -8.72
CA PRO A 70 7.54 -22.81 -9.98
C PRO A 70 6.93 -21.97 -11.11
N ALA A 71 6.27 -20.86 -10.75
CA ALA A 71 5.72 -19.90 -11.72
C ALA A 71 6.70 -18.77 -12.08
N TYR A 72 7.94 -18.84 -11.60
CA TYR A 72 9.00 -17.88 -11.92
C TYR A 72 9.45 -18.07 -13.36
N ASP A 73 9.29 -17.03 -14.16
CA ASP A 73 9.82 -16.93 -15.51
C ASP A 73 10.58 -15.61 -15.63
N GLU A 74 11.88 -15.67 -15.92
CA GLU A 74 12.76 -14.50 -16.12
C GLU A 74 12.16 -13.51 -17.14
N SER A 75 11.46 -13.99 -18.17
CA SER A 75 10.78 -13.15 -19.16
C SER A 75 9.58 -12.40 -18.58
N SER A 76 8.88 -13.03 -17.62
CA SER A 76 7.73 -12.47 -16.91
C SER A 76 8.16 -11.44 -15.88
N VAL A 77 9.32 -11.64 -15.22
CA VAL A 77 9.91 -10.71 -14.26
C VAL A 77 10.44 -9.47 -14.98
N SER A 78 11.06 -9.64 -16.15
CA SER A 78 11.45 -8.51 -17.00
C SER A 78 10.23 -7.70 -17.45
N ARG A 79 9.14 -8.38 -17.86
CA ARG A 79 7.85 -7.73 -18.12
C ARG A 79 7.31 -7.03 -16.88
N HIS A 80 7.41 -7.65 -15.71
CA HIS A 80 6.93 -7.07 -14.47
C HIS A 80 7.74 -5.83 -14.07
N ARG A 81 9.06 -5.87 -14.28
CA ARG A 81 9.97 -4.73 -14.15
C ARG A 81 9.58 -3.59 -15.10
N THR A 82 9.16 -3.93 -16.32
CA THR A 82 8.60 -2.94 -17.26
C THR A 82 7.18 -2.48 -16.91
N THR A 83 6.33 -3.29 -16.26
CA THR A 83 4.97 -2.88 -15.84
C THR A 83 4.97 -2.07 -14.54
N VAL A 84 6.00 -2.21 -13.71
CA VAL A 84 6.27 -1.23 -12.64
C VAL A 84 6.62 0.14 -13.26
N THR A 85 7.17 0.15 -14.49
CA THR A 85 7.36 1.36 -15.31
C THR A 85 6.22 1.68 -16.29
N THR A 86 5.23 0.79 -16.45
CA THR A 86 4.01 0.96 -17.25
C THR A 86 2.82 0.41 -16.46
N ALA A 87 2.25 1.26 -15.60
CA ALA A 87 1.35 0.82 -14.55
C ALA A 87 0.18 0.00 -15.10
N ASP A 88 0.03 -1.22 -14.58
CA ASP A 88 -1.17 -2.03 -14.80
C ASP A 88 -2.38 -1.29 -14.20
N PRO A 89 -3.42 -0.97 -14.99
CA PRO A 89 -4.63 -0.33 -14.48
C PRO A 89 -5.25 -1.05 -13.28
N SER A 90 -5.10 -2.38 -13.21
CA SER A 90 -5.63 -3.21 -12.12
C SER A 90 -4.94 -2.90 -10.78
N VAL A 91 -3.63 -2.70 -10.80
CA VAL A 91 -2.81 -2.34 -9.64
C VAL A 91 -3.20 -0.94 -9.14
N PHE A 92 -3.31 0.02 -10.05
CA PHE A 92 -3.73 1.38 -9.71
C PHE A 92 -5.13 1.41 -9.09
N ASN A 93 -6.10 0.74 -9.71
CA ASN A 93 -7.48 0.69 -9.23
C ASN A 93 -7.58 0.05 -7.85
N PHE A 94 -6.86 -1.05 -7.63
CA PHE A 94 -6.86 -1.72 -6.33
C PHE A 94 -6.18 -0.86 -5.26
N TYR A 95 -5.06 -0.20 -5.57
CA TYR A 95 -4.44 0.77 -4.66
C TYR A 95 -5.40 1.90 -4.27
N ILE A 96 -6.09 2.52 -5.24
CA ILE A 96 -7.08 3.58 -4.96
C ILE A 96 -8.23 3.05 -4.10
N TYR A 97 -8.70 1.83 -4.38
CA TYR A 97 -9.71 1.17 -3.57
C TYR A 97 -9.25 1.03 -2.11
N LEU A 98 -8.05 0.52 -1.87
CA LEU A 98 -7.48 0.41 -0.52
C LEU A 98 -7.35 1.79 0.14
N ARG A 99 -6.75 2.76 -0.53
CA ARG A 99 -6.49 4.09 0.04
C ARG A 99 -7.76 4.82 0.48
N THR A 100 -8.87 4.60 -0.21
CA THR A 100 -10.15 5.28 0.05
C THR A 100 -11.17 4.43 0.81
N HIS A 101 -10.83 3.19 1.18
CA HIS A 101 -11.79 2.26 1.77
C HIS A 101 -12.25 2.71 3.17
N PRO A 102 -13.56 2.93 3.40
CA PRO A 102 -14.05 3.53 4.64
C PRO A 102 -13.78 2.68 5.89
N LEU A 103 -13.74 1.35 5.76
CA LEU A 103 -13.40 0.47 6.88
C LEU A 103 -11.92 0.55 7.25
N LEU A 104 -11.03 0.69 6.25
CA LEU A 104 -9.61 0.82 6.50
C LEU A 104 -9.30 2.14 7.18
N ILE A 105 -9.89 3.24 6.70
CA ILE A 105 -9.74 4.56 7.30
C ILE A 105 -10.19 4.55 8.76
N ARG A 106 -11.34 3.93 9.07
CA ARG A 106 -11.83 3.80 10.45
C ARG A 106 -10.89 2.95 11.32
N GLN A 107 -10.37 1.84 10.78
CA GLN A 107 -9.45 0.96 11.50
C GLN A 107 -8.11 1.66 11.78
N CYS A 108 -7.55 2.38 10.81
CA CYS A 108 -6.33 3.18 10.98
C CYS A 108 -6.51 4.20 12.10
N ILE A 109 -7.60 5.00 12.07
CA ILE A 109 -7.89 5.99 13.11
C ILE A 109 -8.04 5.32 14.50
N ALA A 110 -8.75 4.19 14.56
CA ALA A 110 -8.94 3.46 15.81
C ALA A 110 -7.64 2.87 16.37
N ASN A 111 -6.74 2.38 15.52
CA ASN A 111 -5.43 1.86 15.93
C ASN A 111 -4.53 3.00 16.44
N THR A 112 -4.45 4.12 15.74
CA THR A 112 -3.68 5.29 16.20
C THR A 112 -4.19 5.82 17.55
N ALA A 113 -5.51 5.78 17.78
CA ALA A 113 -6.12 6.17 19.05
C ALA A 113 -5.77 5.23 20.22
N ARG A 114 -5.50 3.94 19.93
CA ARG A 114 -5.04 2.97 20.93
C ARG A 114 -3.58 3.19 21.29
N ASP A 115 -2.73 3.43 20.29
CA ASP A 115 -1.28 3.60 20.48
C ASP A 115 -0.92 4.92 21.17
N THR A 116 -1.70 5.98 20.97
CA THR A 116 -1.48 7.31 21.61
C THR A 116 -2.24 7.50 22.94
N GLY A 117 -2.81 6.42 23.49
CA GLY A 117 -3.39 6.44 24.83
C GLY A 117 -4.64 7.32 24.96
N GLY A 118 -5.69 7.07 24.17
CA GLY A 118 -7.12 7.34 24.45
C GLY A 118 -7.60 8.79 24.68
N LEU A 119 -6.83 9.66 25.32
CA LEU A 119 -7.23 10.99 25.78
C LEU A 119 -7.14 12.05 24.67
N MET A 120 -6.26 11.87 23.68
CA MET A 120 -6.24 12.70 22.46
C MET A 120 -7.34 12.29 21.46
N ALA A 121 -7.85 11.06 21.54
CA ALA A 121 -8.87 10.57 20.62
C ALA A 121 -10.26 11.14 20.91
N SER A 122 -10.59 11.41 22.18
CA SER A 122 -11.91 11.94 22.57
C SER A 122 -12.13 13.41 22.16
N ARG A 123 -11.06 14.23 22.06
CA ARG A 123 -11.15 15.57 21.45
C ARG A 123 -11.16 15.53 19.93
N LEU A 124 -10.78 14.41 19.32
CA LEU A 124 -10.84 14.14 17.88
C LEU A 124 -12.12 13.40 17.42
N ALA A 125 -12.99 13.03 18.36
CA ALA A 125 -14.26 12.32 18.10
C ALA A 125 -15.49 13.23 18.19
N VAL A 126 -15.39 14.35 18.90
CA VAL A 126 -16.48 15.31 19.07
C VAL A 126 -16.10 16.63 18.40
N GLY A 127 -16.50 16.82 17.15
CA GLY A 127 -16.71 18.17 16.60
C GLY A 127 -15.70 18.76 15.62
N ALA A 128 -14.89 17.97 14.90
CA ALA A 128 -14.13 18.49 13.76
C ALA A 128 -14.42 17.67 12.49
N ASP A 129 -14.89 18.37 11.47
CA ASP A 129 -15.47 17.85 10.24
C ASP A 129 -14.79 16.60 9.68
N SER A 130 -15.62 15.60 9.34
CA SER A 130 -15.25 14.40 8.58
C SER A 130 -14.44 14.69 7.31
N LEU A 131 -14.43 15.93 6.83
CA LEU A 131 -13.72 16.40 5.64
C LEU A 131 -12.23 16.68 5.92
N ASN A 132 -11.90 17.30 7.06
CA ASN A 132 -10.51 17.61 7.44
C ASN A 132 -9.69 16.37 7.85
N LYS A 133 -10.36 15.28 8.23
CA LYS A 133 -9.69 14.05 8.68
C LYS A 133 -9.37 13.07 7.54
N LYS A 134 -10.15 13.10 6.44
CA LYS A 134 -9.74 12.50 5.16
C LYS A 134 -8.46 13.16 4.66
N SER A 135 -8.41 14.50 4.74
CA SER A 135 -7.22 15.29 4.40
C SER A 135 -5.97 14.85 5.17
N ALA A 136 -6.01 14.58 6.48
CA ALA A 136 -4.78 14.21 7.21
C ALA A 136 -4.15 12.85 6.79
N TYR A 137 -4.97 11.86 6.40
CA TYR A 137 -4.48 10.58 5.87
C TYR A 137 -4.17 10.66 4.36
N GLU A 138 -4.91 11.48 3.61
CA GLU A 138 -4.65 11.77 2.19
C GLU A 138 -3.40 12.64 1.98
N SER A 139 -3.02 13.48 2.94
CA SER A 139 -1.92 14.47 2.84
C SER A 139 -0.53 13.87 2.95
N SER A 140 -0.40 12.64 3.47
CA SER A 140 0.87 11.92 3.45
C SER A 140 0.90 11.03 2.22
N MET A 141 1.45 11.55 1.12
CA MET A 141 1.70 10.77 -0.07
C MET A 141 3.19 10.48 -0.19
N THR A 142 3.54 9.20 -0.25
CA THR A 142 4.93 8.78 -0.39
C THR A 142 5.43 8.99 -1.83
N PRO A 143 6.75 9.14 -2.05
CA PRO A 143 7.31 9.25 -3.40
C PRO A 143 6.95 8.08 -4.31
N LEU A 144 6.76 6.89 -3.73
CA LEU A 144 6.39 5.69 -4.45
C LEU A 144 4.93 5.69 -4.89
N GLU A 145 4.04 6.20 -4.05
CA GLU A 145 2.64 6.45 -4.44
C GLU A 145 2.58 7.48 -5.57
N ARG A 146 3.35 8.57 -5.48
CA ARG A 146 3.47 9.54 -6.58
C ARG A 146 3.92 8.90 -7.88
N CYS A 147 4.93 8.03 -7.81
CA CYS A 147 5.39 7.28 -8.96
C CYS A 147 4.24 6.47 -9.57
N LEU A 148 3.44 5.77 -8.77
CA LEU A 148 2.27 5.02 -9.27
C LEU A 148 1.26 5.91 -10.03
N TYR A 149 0.92 7.10 -9.52
CA TYR A 149 0.05 8.04 -10.23
C TYR A 149 0.66 8.51 -11.55
N PHE A 150 1.92 8.93 -11.55
CA PHE A 150 2.58 9.43 -12.76
C PHE A 150 2.76 8.34 -13.81
N THR A 151 3.16 7.13 -13.40
CA THR A 151 3.31 5.99 -14.30
C THR A 151 1.98 5.59 -14.93
N THR A 152 0.88 5.61 -14.15
CA THR A 152 -0.47 5.32 -14.67
C THR A 152 -0.95 6.41 -15.64
N ALA A 153 -0.76 7.68 -15.30
CA ALA A 153 -1.10 8.79 -16.18
C ALA A 153 -0.30 8.75 -17.49
N TYR A 154 1.00 8.43 -17.40
CA TYR A 154 1.87 8.26 -18.56
C TYR A 154 1.41 7.11 -19.47
N ALA A 155 1.01 5.97 -18.90
CA ALA A 155 0.46 4.85 -19.66
C ALA A 155 -0.80 5.26 -20.45
N HIS A 156 -1.74 5.98 -19.80
CA HIS A 156 -2.92 6.50 -20.49
C HIS A 156 -2.58 7.50 -21.61
N LEU A 157 -1.58 8.36 -21.39
CA LEU A 157 -1.09 9.29 -22.40
C LEU A 157 -0.51 8.54 -23.61
N GLN A 158 0.28 7.49 -23.39
CA GLN A 158 0.86 6.67 -24.45
C GLN A 158 -0.20 5.93 -25.28
N THR A 159 -1.30 5.52 -24.63
CA THR A 159 -2.44 4.91 -25.33
C THR A 159 -3.34 5.91 -26.07
N GLY A 160 -3.05 7.22 -25.99
CA GLY A 160 -3.86 8.25 -26.63
C GLY A 160 -5.14 8.62 -25.87
N CYS A 161 -5.19 8.37 -24.56
CA CYS A 161 -6.33 8.69 -23.68
C CYS A 161 -5.98 9.81 -22.69
N PRO A 162 -5.76 11.06 -23.15
CA PRO A 162 -5.28 12.15 -22.28
C PRO A 162 -6.28 12.52 -21.16
N MET A 163 -7.58 12.32 -21.37
CA MET A 163 -8.60 12.58 -20.34
C MET A 163 -8.42 11.67 -19.12
N LEU A 164 -8.16 10.37 -19.32
CA LEU A 164 -7.91 9.42 -18.23
C LEU A 164 -6.60 9.74 -17.50
N ALA A 165 -5.58 10.18 -18.23
CA ALA A 165 -4.34 10.66 -17.62
C ALA A 165 -4.59 11.84 -16.67
N LEU A 166 -5.41 12.81 -17.08
CA LEU A 166 -5.78 13.95 -16.24
C LEU A 166 -6.62 13.54 -15.03
N GLU A 167 -7.52 12.57 -15.18
CA GLU A 167 -8.32 12.04 -14.07
C GLU A 167 -7.44 11.35 -13.01
N VAL A 168 -6.41 10.62 -13.44
CA VAL A 168 -5.42 10.03 -12.54
C VAL A 168 -4.67 11.14 -11.79
N LEU A 169 -4.19 12.16 -12.50
CA LEU A 169 -3.43 13.25 -11.91
C LEU A 169 -4.29 14.13 -10.97
N SER A 170 -5.59 14.29 -11.23
CA SER A 170 -6.47 15.07 -10.35
C SER A 170 -6.71 14.42 -8.98
N LYS A 171 -6.32 13.15 -8.80
CA LYS A 171 -6.41 12.42 -7.53
C LYS A 171 -5.14 12.56 -6.68
N LEU A 172 -4.13 13.30 -7.15
CA LEU A 172 -2.95 13.64 -6.37
C LEU A 172 -3.32 14.68 -5.30
N PRO A 173 -2.91 14.52 -4.04
CA PRO A 173 -3.07 15.56 -3.03
C PRO A 173 -2.16 16.75 -3.32
N ASP A 174 -2.64 17.95 -2.98
CA ASP A 174 -1.97 19.23 -3.25
C ASP A 174 -0.65 19.40 -2.49
N ASN A 175 -0.47 18.69 -1.36
CA ASN A 175 0.67 18.84 -0.47
C ASN A 175 1.60 17.62 -0.57
N VAL A 176 2.85 17.86 -0.96
CA VAL A 176 3.92 16.87 -0.91
C VAL A 176 4.61 17.03 0.44
N LEU A 177 4.65 15.97 1.25
CA LEU A 177 5.55 15.98 2.40
C LEU A 177 6.99 15.85 1.90
N ASP A 178 7.69 16.98 1.84
CA ASP A 178 9.14 16.97 1.67
C ASP A 178 9.75 16.31 2.91
N ALA A 179 10.43 15.18 2.73
CA ALA A 179 11.15 14.45 3.77
C ALA A 179 12.39 15.20 4.30
N VAL A 180 12.42 16.53 4.21
CA VAL A 180 13.59 17.38 4.49
C VAL A 180 13.19 18.53 5.43
N LYS A 181 12.55 18.25 6.56
CA LYS A 181 12.45 19.19 7.70
C LYS A 181 12.40 18.46 9.05
N MET A 182 13.39 17.61 9.31
CA MET A 182 13.68 17.09 10.66
C MET A 182 15.21 17.01 10.87
N GLN A 183 15.94 18.07 10.49
CA GLN A 183 17.36 18.22 10.79
C GLN A 183 17.77 19.69 10.56
N GLU A 184 17.35 20.62 11.44
CA GLU A 184 18.04 21.93 11.51
C GLU A 184 17.85 22.69 12.83
N ASP A 185 16.88 22.33 13.69
CA ASP A 185 16.72 22.99 15.00
C ASP A 185 17.47 22.25 16.12
N GLY A 186 18.81 22.26 16.09
CA GLY A 186 19.59 21.61 17.15
C GLY A 186 21.02 22.09 17.39
N ASN A 187 21.61 22.92 16.53
CA ASN A 187 23.04 23.25 16.65
C ASN A 187 23.36 24.74 16.60
N SER A 188 22.72 25.54 17.45
CA SER A 188 23.13 26.93 17.69
C SER A 188 22.87 27.36 19.14
N ALA A 189 23.60 26.76 20.09
CA ALA A 189 23.70 27.28 21.46
C ALA A 189 24.92 26.69 22.22
N ALA A 190 26.14 26.95 21.74
CA ALA A 190 27.36 26.82 22.56
C ALA A 190 28.46 27.72 21.99
N GLY A 191 28.46 28.97 22.43
CA GLY A 191 29.43 29.97 21.99
C GLY A 191 29.34 31.23 22.85
N ARG A 192 29.72 31.11 24.12
CA ARG A 192 30.20 32.20 24.97
C ARG A 192 31.25 31.66 25.91
#